data_AF-A0A816ZKW0-F1
#
_entry.id   AF-A0A816ZKW0-F1
#
_cell.length_a   1.000
_cell.length_b   1.000
_cell.length_c   1.000
_cell.angle_alpha   90.00
_cell.angle_beta   90.00
_cell.angle_gamma   90.00
#
_symmetry.space_group_name_H-M   'P 1'
#
loop_
_entity.id
_entity.type
_entity.pdbx_description
1 polymer ?
#
loop_
_entity_poly.entity_id
_entity_poly.type
_entity_poly.pdbx_seq_one_letter_code
_entity_poly.pdbx_strand_id
1 'polypeptide(L)' 'MDKFDDNDLVSLFKRCAYNVVMSAGCNVTSNVNDCWGIGVAKNDYNNDFQQTNFVNSILTSEHDKHIDYITEQP' A
#
# COMPACT_ATOMS: atom_id res chain seq x y z
N MET A 1 -4.32 -26.67 0.91
CA MET A 1 -3.42 -25.53 1.20
C MET A 1 -4.11 -24.35 0.57
N ASP A 2 -4.98 -23.71 1.34
CA ASP A 2 -5.75 -22.56 0.85
C ASP A 2 -4.74 -21.51 0.40
N LYS A 3 -4.82 -21.17 -0.89
CA LYS A 3 -4.03 -20.08 -1.43
C LYS A 3 -4.58 -18.84 -0.75
N PHE A 4 -3.76 -18.21 0.09
CA PHE A 4 -4.01 -16.84 0.54
C PHE A 4 -4.39 -16.04 -0.71
N ASP A 5 -5.57 -15.44 -0.69
CA ASP A 5 -6.00 -14.61 -1.81
C ASP A 5 -5.05 -13.40 -1.91
N ASP A 6 -4.83 -12.87 -3.10
CA ASP A 6 -3.96 -11.69 -3.29
C ASP A 6 -4.45 -10.52 -2.41
N ASN A 7 -5.77 -10.47 -2.16
CA ASN A 7 -6.44 -9.61 -1.20
C ASN A 7 -5.87 -9.68 0.23
N ASP A 8 -5.66 -10.90 0.74
CA ASP A 8 -5.22 -11.13 2.11
C ASP A 8 -3.75 -10.74 2.29
N LEU A 9 -2.91 -10.96 1.26
CA LEU A 9 -1.50 -10.58 1.26
C LEU A 9 -1.32 -9.07 1.24
N VAL A 10 -2.11 -8.37 0.43
CA VAL A 10 -2.13 -6.89 0.38
C VAL A 10 -2.59 -6.31 1.72
N SER A 11 -3.62 -6.88 2.34
CA SER A 11 -4.14 -6.46 3.65
C SER A 11 -3.09 -6.65 4.76
N LEU A 12 -2.46 -7.82 4.80
CA LEU A 12 -1.41 -8.15 5.75
C LEU A 12 -0.20 -7.22 5.58
N PHE A 13 0.21 -6.97 4.34
CA PHE A 13 1.34 -6.07 4.06
C PHE A 13 1.05 -4.67 4.57
N LYS A 14 -0.14 -4.10 4.34
CA LYS A 14 -0.47 -2.75 4.87
C LYS A 14 -0.39 -2.68 6.38
N ARG A 15 -0.99 -3.65 7.09
CA ARG A 15 -1.05 -3.62 8.54
C ARG A 15 0.34 -3.78 9.16
N CYS A 16 1.14 -4.70 8.64
CA CYS A 16 2.52 -4.90 9.07
C CYS A 16 3.41 -3.71 8.69
N ALA A 17 3.32 -3.22 7.45
CA ALA A 17 4.11 -2.09 6.97
C ALA A 17 3.77 -0.81 7.74
N TYR A 18 2.48 -0.51 7.96
CA TYR A 18 2.06 0.65 8.75
C TYR A 18 2.61 0.61 10.17
N ASN A 19 2.48 -0.52 10.87
CA ASN A 19 3.02 -0.66 12.22
C ASN A 19 4.54 -0.49 12.27
N VAL A 20 5.27 -1.03 11.30
CA VAL A 20 6.74 -0.89 11.19
C VAL A 20 7.12 0.56 10.89
N VAL A 21 6.47 1.21 9.93
CA VAL A 21 6.70 2.61 9.57
C VAL A 21 6.45 3.52 10.78
N MET A 22 5.36 3.31 11.52
CA MET A 22 5.01 4.14 12.67
C MET A 22 5.90 3.91 13.90
N SER A 23 6.41 2.70 14.09
CA SER A 23 7.25 2.36 15.26
C SER A 23 8.75 2.54 15.04
N ALA A 24 9.25 2.23 13.84
CA ALA A 24 10.67 2.26 13.50
C ALA A 24 11.06 3.48 12.66
N GLY A 25 10.10 4.24 12.14
CA GLY A 25 10.36 5.45 11.34
C GLY A 25 11.03 5.16 10.00
N CYS A 26 10.93 3.93 9.48
CA CYS A 26 11.53 3.52 8.23
C CYS A 26 10.48 3.33 7.13
N ASN A 27 10.88 3.51 5.87
CA ASN A 27 10.03 3.21 4.71
C ASN A 27 10.00 1.70 4.45
N VAL A 28 8.83 1.18 4.13
CA VAL A 28 8.63 -0.27 3.86
C VAL A 28 8.11 -0.43 2.44
N THR A 29 8.77 -1.28 1.66
CA THR A 29 8.37 -1.62 0.28
C THR A 29 8.32 -3.13 0.11
N SER A 30 7.37 -3.62 -0.69
CA SER A 30 7.32 -5.03 -1.08
C SER A 30 6.64 -5.19 -2.44
N ASN A 31 7.17 -6.10 -3.24
CA ASN A 31 6.44 -6.68 -4.35
C ASN A 31 5.54 -7.77 -3.77
N VAL A 32 4.23 -7.56 -3.83
CA VAL A 32 3.24 -8.50 -3.28
C VAL A 32 3.06 -9.67 -4.26
N ASN A 33 3.04 -9.37 -5.56
CA ASN A 33 3.07 -10.35 -6.64
C ASN A 33 3.60 -9.70 -7.93
N ASP A 34 3.52 -10.40 -9.07
CA ASP A 34 4.03 -9.92 -10.37
C ASP A 34 3.31 -8.65 -10.88
N CYS A 35 2.10 -8.37 -10.38
CA CYS A 35 1.26 -7.26 -10.82
C CYS A 35 1.16 -6.13 -9.79
N TRP A 36 1.58 -6.35 -8.54
CA TRP A 36 1.38 -5.43 -7.44
C TRP A 36 2.66 -5.20 -6.63
N GLY A 37 3.13 -3.94 -6.65
CA GLY A 37 4.14 -3.42 -5.73
C GLY A 37 3.52 -2.36 -4.83
N ILE A 38 3.81 -2.41 -3.53
CA ILE A 38 3.28 -1.46 -2.54
C ILE A 38 4.43 -0.88 -1.73
N GLY A 39 4.38 0.43 -1.50
CA GLY A 39 5.28 1.15 -0.60
C GLY A 39 4.49 1.96 0.42
N VAL A 40 4.95 1.95 1.67
CA VAL A 40 4.38 2.75 2.75
C VAL A 40 5.51 3.55 3.39
N ALA A 41 5.27 4.85 3.55
CA ALA A 41 6.19 5.79 4.18
C ALA A 41 5.39 6.72 5.10
N LYS A 42 6.07 7.23 6.13
CA LYS A 42 5.48 8.24 7.01
C LYS A 42 5.46 9.58 6.26
N ASN A 43 4.32 10.26 6.25
CA ASN A 43 4.25 11.64 5.79
C ASN A 43 4.69 12.56 6.93
N ASP A 44 5.80 13.28 6.75
CA ASP A 44 6.35 14.21 7.74
C ASP A 44 5.85 15.65 7.58
N TYR A 45 5.13 15.96 6.49
CA TYR A 45 4.75 17.34 6.14
C TYR A 45 3.43 17.78 6.77
N ASN A 46 2.37 17.02 6.52
CA ASN A 46 1.07 17.16 7.14
C ASN A 46 0.63 15.74 7.50
N ASN A 47 -0.02 15.50 8.64
CA ASN A 47 -0.54 14.16 8.97
C ASN A 47 -1.68 13.70 8.03
N ASP A 48 -1.76 14.29 6.83
CA ASP A 48 -2.72 13.99 5.80
C ASP A 48 -2.23 12.82 4.95
N PHE A 49 -3.19 12.08 4.41
CA PHE A 49 -2.91 10.97 3.52
C PHE A 49 -2.37 11.50 2.18
N GLN A 50 -1.19 11.01 1.81
CA GLN A 50 -0.61 11.24 0.50
C GLN A 50 -0.47 9.91 -0.23
N GLN A 51 -0.68 9.96 -1.53
CA GLN A 51 -0.60 8.80 -2.39
C GLN A 51 0.11 9.12 -3.69
N THR A 52 0.76 8.09 -4.24
CA THR A 52 1.33 8.10 -5.57
C THR A 52 1.27 6.67 -6.08
N ASN A 53 0.71 6.48 -7.26
CA ASN A 53 0.42 5.16 -7.82
C ASN A 53 0.59 5.16 -9.34
N PHE A 54 0.81 3.97 -9.87
CA PHE A 54 1.00 3.76 -11.30
C PHE A 54 0.20 2.54 -11.72
N VAL A 55 -0.60 2.67 -12.78
CA VAL A 55 -1.29 1.56 -13.41
C VAL A 55 -0.73 1.42 -14.82
N ASN A 56 -0.10 0.28 -15.13
CA ASN A 56 0.57 0.05 -16.41
C ASN A 56 1.53 1.20 -16.80
N SER A 57 2.31 1.70 -15.84
CA SER A 57 3.24 2.84 -15.99
C SER A 57 2.58 4.21 -16.22
N ILE A 58 1.27 4.34 -16.04
CA ILE A 58 0.56 5.62 -16.09
C ILE A 58 0.37 6.13 -14.67
N LEU A 59 0.84 7.36 -14.40
CA LEU A 59 0.63 8.04 -13.12
C LEU A 59 -0.84 8.40 -12.98
N THR A 60 -1.51 7.84 -11.97
CA THR A 60 -2.91 8.16 -11.67
C THR A 60 -2.96 9.16 -10.52
N SER A 61 -2.87 10.46 -10.83
CA SER A 61 -2.83 11.50 -9.79
C SER A 61 -4.14 11.66 -9.00
N GLU A 62 -5.24 11.15 -9.53
CA GLU A 62 -6.56 11.24 -8.91
C GLU A 62 -6.94 9.96 -8.17
N HIS A 63 -7.79 10.13 -7.16
CA HIS A 63 -8.37 9.03 -6.40
C HIS A 63 -9.27 8.17 -7.30
N ASP A 64 -9.04 6.86 -7.32
CA ASP A 64 -9.72 5.93 -8.22
C ASP A 64 -9.76 4.54 -7.55
N LYS A 65 -10.57 3.63 -8.09
CA LYS A 65 -11.00 2.39 -7.42
C LYS A 65 -9.86 1.46 -6.99
N HIS A 66 -8.71 1.50 -7.67
CA HIS A 66 -7.52 0.71 -7.26
C HIS A 66 -6.85 1.26 -6.00
N ILE A 67 -6.99 2.56 -5.74
CA ILE A 67 -6.62 3.17 -4.46
C ILE A 67 -7.59 2.72 -3.39
N ASP A 68 -8.90 2.82 -3.62
CA ASP A 68 -9.92 2.43 -2.63
C ASP A 68 -9.77 0.98 -2.23
N TYR A 69 -9.52 0.12 -3.22
CA TYR A 69 -9.20 -1.28 -3.00
C TYR A 69 -7.97 -1.50 -2.10
N ILE A 70 -7.02 -0.57 -2.13
CA ILE A 70 -5.86 -0.56 -1.25
C ILE A 70 -6.23 0.11 0.09
N THR A 71 -6.84 1.28 0.14
CA THR A 71 -7.04 2.03 1.38
C THR A 71 -8.22 1.56 2.22
N GLU A 72 -9.26 0.98 1.62
CA GLU A 72 -10.55 0.64 2.23
C GLU A 72 -10.76 -0.87 2.40
N GLN A 73 -9.73 -1.60 2.84
CA GLN A 73 -9.90 -3.00 3.25
C GLN A 73 -10.31 -3.10 4.73
N PRO A 74 -11.24 -3.99 5.11
CA PRO A 74 -11.77 -4.12 6.47
C PRO A 74 -10.75 -4.57 7.54
#